data_AF-A0A023WH24-F1
#
_entry.id   AF-A0A023WH24-F1
#
_cell.length_a   1.000
_cell.length_b   1.000
_cell.length_c   1.000
_cell.angle_alpha   90.00
_cell.angle_beta   90.00
_cell.angle_gamma   90.00
#
_symmetry.space_group_name_H-M   'P 1'
#
loop_
_entity.id
_entity.type
_entity.pdbx_description
1 polymer ?
#
loop_
_entity_poly.entity_id
_entity_poly.type
_entity_poly.pdbx_seq_one_letter_code
_entity_poly.pdbx_strand_id
1 'polypeptide(L)'
;GISITLSRVITGDLKQGHKPTVSAIRLFYLIVGLVMADAQLARVPKNKEKLPVEQSRISELMVHRGPDWSKSTAEKLLLLLRKIVESSSVHPHWKVRLELVELVQHLLQNCSRSLVDSFSHLLKALVGLVNDENPEVQRRCQEVLQGMAEQGMVAQNRALADILSENLHSLATALPRLINTQDDTGKVSTLSLLLGYLKLLGPKINFVLNSMSHLQRLSKALMQVLELDVTDVKIVEER
;
A
#
# COMPACT_ATOMS: atom_id res chain seq x y z
N GLY A 1 13.60 7.35 -16.30
CA GLY A 1 13.28 8.68 -16.85
C GLY A 1 11.86 9.08 -16.49
N ILE A 2 10.87 8.55 -17.21
CA ILE A 2 9.46 8.95 -17.09
C ILE A 2 8.92 8.84 -15.66
N SER A 3 9.11 7.70 -14.97
CA SER A 3 8.65 7.52 -13.58
C SER A 3 9.24 8.54 -12.61
N ILE A 4 10.51 8.94 -12.79
CA ILE A 4 11.17 9.96 -11.97
C ILE A 4 10.56 11.33 -12.25
N THR A 5 10.39 11.69 -13.53
CA THR A 5 9.79 12.97 -13.92
C THR A 5 8.36 13.09 -13.39
N LEU A 6 7.54 12.06 -13.57
CA LEU A 6 6.17 12.04 -13.05
C LEU A 6 6.16 12.10 -11.51
N SER A 7 7.03 11.36 -10.83
CA SER A 7 7.16 11.46 -9.38
C SER A 7 7.49 12.89 -8.93
N ARG A 8 8.37 13.62 -9.62
CA ARG A 8 8.67 15.02 -9.30
C ARG A 8 7.48 15.96 -9.51
N VAL A 9 6.66 15.72 -10.54
CA VAL A 9 5.42 16.49 -10.75
C VAL A 9 4.44 16.19 -9.62
N ILE A 10 4.25 14.91 -9.26
CA ILE A 10 3.33 14.51 -8.19
C ILE A 10 3.74 15.12 -6.85
N THR A 11 5.03 15.10 -6.52
CA THR A 11 5.58 15.66 -5.28
C THR A 11 5.97 17.14 -5.41
N GLY A 12 5.47 17.84 -6.42
CA GLY A 12 5.76 19.25 -6.67
C GLY A 12 5.02 20.20 -5.71
N ASP A 13 5.24 21.51 -5.86
CA ASP A 13 4.56 22.54 -5.06
C ASP A 13 3.03 22.50 -5.30
N LEU A 14 2.25 22.60 -4.21
CA LEU A 14 0.79 22.68 -4.23
C LEU A 14 0.24 23.79 -5.15
N LYS A 15 1.03 24.84 -5.41
CA LYS A 15 0.68 25.95 -6.33
C LYS A 15 0.39 25.50 -7.77
N GLN A 16 0.87 24.32 -8.20
CA GLN A 16 0.53 23.78 -9.52
C GLN A 16 -0.95 23.35 -9.66
N GLY A 17 -1.66 23.28 -8.53
CA GLY A 17 -3.04 22.83 -8.46
C GLY A 17 -3.19 21.30 -8.56
N HIS A 18 -4.41 20.81 -8.37
CA HIS A 18 -4.67 19.37 -8.29
C HIS A 18 -4.69 18.68 -9.65
N LYS A 19 -5.06 19.37 -10.74
CA LYS A 19 -5.24 18.72 -12.06
C LYS A 19 -3.95 18.12 -12.63
N PRO A 20 -2.80 18.83 -12.62
CA PRO A 20 -1.54 18.23 -13.07
C PRO A 20 -1.12 17.05 -12.21
N THR A 21 -1.29 17.15 -10.89
CA THR A 21 -0.99 16.07 -9.94
C THR A 21 -1.82 14.83 -10.24
N VAL A 22 -3.13 14.96 -10.39
CA VAL A 22 -4.03 13.84 -10.75
C VAL A 22 -3.60 13.19 -12.06
N SER A 23 -3.37 13.98 -13.11
CA SER A 23 -2.91 13.46 -14.41
C SER A 23 -1.55 12.76 -14.31
N ALA A 24 -0.64 13.27 -13.49
CA ALA A 24 0.67 12.69 -13.28
C ALA A 24 0.60 11.37 -12.49
N ILE A 25 -0.23 11.29 -11.43
CA ILE A 25 -0.49 10.04 -10.69
C ILE A 25 -1.07 9.00 -11.65
N ARG A 26 -2.07 9.39 -12.45
CA ARG A 26 -2.71 8.52 -13.43
C ARG A 26 -1.73 7.93 -14.42
N LEU A 27 -0.95 8.81 -15.06
CA LEU A 27 0.03 8.38 -16.05
C LEU A 27 1.13 7.52 -15.40
N PHE A 28 1.53 7.85 -14.16
CA PHE A 28 2.53 7.09 -13.42
C PHE A 28 2.09 5.64 -13.21
N TYR A 29 0.91 5.41 -12.63
CA TYR A 29 0.49 4.03 -12.34
C TYR A 29 0.14 3.24 -13.58
N LEU A 30 -0.36 3.87 -14.65
CA LEU A 30 -0.62 3.20 -15.92
C LEU A 30 0.68 2.72 -16.58
N ILE A 31 1.72 3.55 -16.60
CA ILE A 31 3.02 3.16 -17.15
C ILE A 31 3.68 2.09 -16.29
N VAL A 32 3.69 2.26 -14.97
CA VAL A 32 4.26 1.26 -14.06
C VAL A 32 3.49 -0.05 -14.15
N GLY A 33 2.15 -0.01 -14.12
CA GLY A 33 1.29 -1.17 -14.27
C GLY A 33 1.49 -1.89 -15.59
N LEU A 34 1.67 -1.16 -16.70
CA LEU A 34 1.96 -1.76 -18.01
C LEU A 34 3.33 -2.46 -18.03
N VAL A 35 4.36 -1.80 -17.49
CA VAL A 35 5.75 -2.28 -17.60
C VAL A 35 6.06 -3.38 -16.58
N MET A 36 5.51 -3.27 -15.37
CA MET A 36 5.73 -4.15 -14.23
C MET A 36 4.58 -5.15 -14.03
N ALA A 37 3.56 -5.22 -14.89
CA ALA A 37 2.50 -6.21 -14.75
C ALA A 37 3.07 -7.64 -14.65
N ASP A 38 2.58 -8.40 -13.66
CA ASP A 38 3.00 -9.78 -13.41
C ASP A 38 2.82 -10.64 -14.67
N ALA A 39 1.70 -10.46 -15.38
CA ALA A 39 1.39 -11.16 -16.63
C ALA A 39 2.34 -10.79 -17.78
N GLN A 40 2.86 -9.55 -17.80
CA GLN A 40 3.82 -9.10 -18.82
C GLN A 40 5.21 -9.66 -18.55
N LEU A 41 5.66 -9.61 -17.29
CA LEU A 41 6.96 -10.13 -16.90
C LEU A 41 7.05 -11.66 -17.03
N ALA A 42 5.94 -12.37 -16.79
CA ALA A 42 5.87 -13.82 -16.99
C ALA A 42 6.08 -14.25 -18.46
N ARG A 43 5.85 -13.35 -19.43
CA ARG A 43 6.03 -13.61 -20.87
C ARG A 43 7.42 -13.28 -21.38
N VAL A 44 8.29 -12.68 -20.56
CA VAL A 44 9.63 -12.27 -20.98
C VAL A 44 10.50 -13.52 -21.26
N PRO A 45 11.12 -13.63 -22.45
CA PRO A 45 12.01 -14.75 -22.75
C PRO A 45 13.19 -14.82 -21.76
N LYS A 46 13.60 -16.04 -21.37
CA LYS A 46 14.73 -16.24 -20.45
C LYS A 46 16.04 -15.68 -21.00
N ASN A 47 16.25 -15.85 -22.31
CA ASN A 47 17.47 -15.40 -22.98
C ASN A 47 17.28 -14.02 -23.61
N LYS A 48 18.34 -13.22 -23.60
CA LYS A 48 18.39 -11.97 -24.36
C LYS A 48 18.33 -12.29 -25.85
N GLU A 49 17.41 -11.63 -26.55
CA GLU A 49 17.36 -11.68 -28.00
C GLU A 49 18.66 -11.08 -28.55
N LYS A 50 19.35 -11.82 -29.43
CA LYS A 50 20.58 -11.37 -30.07
C LYS A 50 20.20 -10.81 -31.44
N LEU A 51 20.22 -9.48 -31.56
CA LEU A 51 20.04 -8.83 -32.86
C LEU A 51 21.29 -9.02 -33.74
N PRO A 52 21.13 -9.03 -35.08
CA PRO A 52 22.24 -8.99 -36.02
C PRO A 52 23.14 -7.77 -35.79
N VAL A 53 24.45 -7.93 -36.01
CA VAL A 53 25.50 -6.93 -35.71
C VAL A 53 25.25 -5.57 -36.37
N GLU A 54 24.55 -5.54 -37.51
CA GLU A 54 24.19 -4.32 -38.24
C GLU A 54 23.23 -3.38 -37.48
N GLN A 55 22.57 -3.85 -36.42
CA GLN A 55 21.63 -3.06 -35.60
C GLN A 55 22.23 -2.62 -34.25
N SER A 56 23.55 -2.43 -34.16
CA SER A 56 24.26 -2.25 -32.88
C SER A 56 23.68 -1.14 -31.99
N ARG A 57 23.32 0.03 -32.53
CA ARG A 57 22.75 1.15 -31.74
C ARG A 57 21.35 0.86 -31.19
N ILE A 58 20.55 0.06 -31.90
CA ILE A 58 19.23 -0.37 -31.43
C ILE A 58 19.39 -1.41 -30.33
N SER A 59 20.38 -2.29 -30.47
CA SER A 59 20.69 -3.30 -29.44
C SER A 59 21.11 -2.67 -28.10
N GLU A 60 21.76 -1.50 -28.13
CA GLU A 60 22.10 -0.71 -26.92
C GLU A 60 20.87 -0.14 -26.20
N LEU A 61 19.77 0.08 -26.92
CA LEU A 61 18.50 0.58 -26.37
C LEU A 61 17.55 -0.54 -25.91
N MET A 62 17.83 -1.79 -26.28
CA MET A 62 17.01 -2.93 -25.90
C MET A 62 17.23 -3.32 -24.44
N VAL A 63 16.16 -3.20 -23.65
CA VAL A 63 16.15 -3.61 -22.26
C VAL A 63 15.56 -5.01 -22.15
N HIS A 64 16.38 -5.97 -21.72
CA HIS A 64 15.88 -7.28 -21.33
C HIS A 64 15.30 -7.21 -19.91
N ARG A 65 13.99 -7.42 -19.80
CA ARG A 65 13.23 -7.34 -18.55
C ARG A 65 13.27 -8.64 -17.75
N GLY A 66 14.45 -9.23 -17.62
CA GLY A 66 14.66 -10.45 -16.84
C GLY A 66 14.49 -10.23 -15.32
N PRO A 67 14.65 -11.29 -14.50
CA PRO A 67 14.46 -11.24 -13.04
C PRO A 67 15.28 -10.14 -12.34
N ASP A 68 16.56 -10.01 -12.68
CA ASP A 68 17.44 -9.00 -12.08
C ASP A 68 16.99 -7.57 -12.40
N TRP A 69 16.57 -7.35 -13.64
CA TRP A 69 16.02 -6.07 -14.08
C TRP A 69 14.72 -5.74 -13.34
N SER A 70 13.82 -6.73 -13.22
CA SER A 70 12.55 -6.56 -12.51
C SER A 70 12.80 -6.20 -11.05
N LYS A 71 13.69 -6.92 -10.37
CA LYS A 71 14.04 -6.67 -8.96
C LYS A 71 14.64 -5.28 -8.77
N SER A 72 15.68 -4.93 -9.52
CA SER A 72 16.31 -3.61 -9.42
C SER A 72 15.34 -2.46 -9.74
N THR A 73 14.42 -2.68 -10.68
CA THR A 73 13.40 -1.68 -11.05
C THR A 73 12.35 -1.55 -9.95
N ALA A 74 11.89 -2.66 -9.36
CA ALA A 74 10.96 -2.66 -8.24
C ALA A 74 11.52 -1.92 -7.02
N GLU A 75 12.78 -2.14 -6.66
CA GLU A 75 13.46 -1.45 -5.55
C GLU A 75 13.52 0.08 -5.78
N LYS A 76 13.80 0.52 -7.01
CA LYS A 76 13.81 1.95 -7.35
C LYS A 76 12.40 2.54 -7.35
N LEU A 77 11.41 1.79 -7.84
CA LEU A 77 10.00 2.21 -7.85
C LEU A 77 9.45 2.31 -6.43
N LEU A 78 9.83 1.42 -5.52
CA LEU A 78 9.45 1.48 -4.10
C LEU A 78 9.77 2.83 -3.48
N LEU A 79 10.97 3.38 -3.76
CA LEU A 79 11.38 4.70 -3.26
C LEU A 79 10.49 5.83 -3.80
N LEU A 80 10.09 5.75 -5.07
CA LEU A 80 9.19 6.74 -5.68
C LEU A 80 7.76 6.60 -5.14
N LEU A 81 7.27 5.37 -5.04
CA LEU A 81 5.93 5.06 -4.52
C LEU A 81 5.77 5.56 -3.09
N ARG A 82 6.78 5.39 -2.23
CA ARG A 82 6.76 5.94 -0.86
C ARG A 82 6.54 7.45 -0.84
N LYS A 83 7.29 8.19 -1.66
CA LYS A 83 7.17 9.66 -1.75
C LYS A 83 5.81 10.11 -2.33
N ILE A 84 5.33 9.39 -3.35
CA ILE A 84 4.02 9.64 -3.96
C ILE A 84 2.92 9.41 -2.93
N VAL A 85 2.94 8.28 -2.21
CA VAL A 85 2.01 7.96 -1.14
C VAL A 85 2.03 9.04 -0.06
N GLU A 86 3.21 9.37 0.47
CA GLU A 86 3.37 10.36 1.53
C GLU A 86 2.76 11.72 1.16
N SER A 87 3.12 12.25 -0.02
CA SER A 87 2.59 13.54 -0.49
C SER A 87 1.10 13.51 -0.86
N SER A 88 0.64 12.43 -1.48
CA SER A 88 -0.73 12.34 -2.01
C SER A 88 -1.75 12.00 -0.92
N SER A 89 -1.36 11.30 0.15
CA SER A 89 -2.29 10.89 1.22
C SER A 89 -2.80 12.07 2.03
N VAL A 90 -1.97 13.10 2.21
CA VAL A 90 -2.29 14.32 2.98
C VAL A 90 -2.60 15.52 2.07
N HIS A 91 -2.76 15.29 0.77
CA HIS A 91 -2.98 16.37 -0.17
C HIS A 91 -4.31 17.07 0.12
N PRO A 92 -4.37 18.43 0.14
CA PRO A 92 -5.57 19.18 0.55
C PRO A 92 -6.76 18.94 -0.37
N HIS A 93 -6.50 18.67 -1.66
CA HIS A 93 -7.56 18.41 -2.62
C HIS A 93 -7.89 16.91 -2.71
N TRP A 94 -9.13 16.55 -2.36
CA TRP A 94 -9.62 15.17 -2.33
C TRP A 94 -9.43 14.39 -3.63
N LYS A 95 -9.55 15.01 -4.81
CA LYS A 95 -9.30 14.31 -6.10
C LYS A 95 -7.90 13.72 -6.23
N VAL A 96 -6.89 14.30 -5.57
CA VAL A 96 -5.54 13.73 -5.55
C VAL A 96 -5.52 12.47 -4.68
N ARG A 97 -6.19 12.53 -3.51
CA ARG A 97 -6.35 11.38 -2.60
C ARG A 97 -7.15 10.26 -3.28
N LEU A 98 -8.20 10.61 -4.03
CA LEU A 98 -8.96 9.66 -4.84
C LEU A 98 -8.08 8.99 -5.91
N GLU A 99 -7.27 9.75 -6.65
CA GLU A 99 -6.39 9.17 -7.66
C GLU A 99 -5.28 8.31 -7.02
N LEU A 100 -4.87 8.59 -5.78
CA LEU A 100 -4.01 7.70 -5.00
C LEU A 100 -4.70 6.35 -4.73
N VAL A 101 -6.00 6.33 -4.43
CA VAL A 101 -6.77 5.08 -4.28
C VAL A 101 -6.74 4.26 -5.58
N GLU A 102 -6.94 4.90 -6.74
CA GLU A 102 -6.86 4.23 -8.05
C GLU A 102 -5.46 3.68 -8.34
N LEU A 103 -4.41 4.47 -8.03
CA LEU A 103 -3.02 4.02 -8.15
C LEU A 103 -2.78 2.75 -7.34
N VAL A 104 -3.19 2.76 -6.06
CA VAL A 104 -2.98 1.64 -5.16
C VAL A 104 -3.72 0.42 -5.67
N GLN A 105 -5.01 0.55 -6.02
CA GLN A 105 -5.78 -0.56 -6.58
C GLN A 105 -5.11 -1.15 -7.81
N HIS A 106 -4.74 -0.30 -8.78
CA HIS A 106 -4.18 -0.75 -10.04
C HIS A 106 -2.89 -1.56 -9.85
N LEU A 107 -1.98 -1.06 -9.02
CA LEU A 107 -0.70 -1.71 -8.76
C LEU A 107 -0.85 -2.99 -7.93
N LEU A 108 -1.72 -3.00 -6.92
CA LEU A 108 -1.97 -4.20 -6.12
C LEU A 108 -2.59 -5.33 -6.94
N GLN A 109 -3.46 -5.01 -7.90
CA GLN A 109 -4.09 -6.00 -8.78
C GLN A 109 -3.14 -6.54 -9.86
N ASN A 110 -2.33 -5.68 -10.48
CA ASN A 110 -1.55 -6.06 -11.67
C ASN A 110 -0.08 -6.39 -11.38
N CYS A 111 0.46 -5.91 -10.26
CA CYS A 111 1.89 -5.97 -9.91
C CYS A 111 2.12 -6.61 -8.53
N SER A 112 1.22 -7.53 -8.13
CA SER A 112 1.22 -8.18 -6.82
C SER A 112 2.50 -8.97 -6.51
N ARG A 113 3.20 -9.46 -7.54
CA ARG A 113 4.45 -10.21 -7.42
C ARG A 113 5.66 -9.34 -7.74
N SER A 114 5.58 -8.56 -8.82
CA SER A 114 6.69 -7.73 -9.30
C SER A 114 7.00 -6.54 -8.39
N LEU A 115 6.00 -6.01 -7.67
CA LEU A 115 6.11 -4.91 -6.71
C LEU A 115 5.77 -5.36 -5.28
N VAL A 116 6.05 -6.62 -4.94
CA VAL A 116 5.69 -7.23 -3.65
C VAL A 116 6.19 -6.42 -2.45
N ASP A 117 7.39 -5.84 -2.52
CA ASP A 117 7.96 -5.02 -1.43
C ASP A 117 7.23 -3.68 -1.21
N SER A 118 6.48 -3.22 -2.22
CA SER A 118 5.65 -2.02 -2.13
C SER A 118 4.29 -2.29 -1.50
N PHE A 119 3.90 -3.56 -1.37
CA PHE A 119 2.57 -3.97 -0.91
C PHE A 119 2.17 -3.32 0.41
N SER A 120 2.99 -3.47 1.45
CA SER A 120 2.71 -2.92 2.79
C SER A 120 2.47 -1.42 2.76
N HIS A 121 3.25 -0.69 1.95
CA HIS A 121 3.18 0.77 1.85
C HIS A 121 1.90 1.21 1.13
N LEU A 122 1.58 0.55 0.01
CA LEU A 122 0.37 0.82 -0.76
C LEU A 122 -0.88 0.50 0.05
N LEU A 123 -0.90 -0.64 0.74
CA LEU A 123 -2.03 -1.01 1.57
C LEU A 123 -2.22 -0.06 2.75
N LYS A 124 -1.13 0.34 3.43
CA LYS A 124 -1.21 1.32 4.51
C LYS A 124 -1.78 2.65 4.01
N ALA A 125 -1.42 3.08 2.80
CA ALA A 125 -1.98 4.29 2.18
C ALA A 125 -3.49 4.16 1.98
N LEU A 126 -3.94 3.05 1.40
CA LEU A 126 -5.35 2.78 1.18
C LEU A 126 -6.11 2.79 2.51
N VAL A 127 -5.65 2.06 3.52
CA VAL A 127 -6.36 2.03 4.80
C VAL A 127 -6.37 3.38 5.50
N GLY A 128 -5.32 4.20 5.34
CA GLY A 128 -5.30 5.59 5.83
C GLY A 128 -6.41 6.47 5.24
N LEU A 129 -6.96 6.12 4.07
CA LEU A 129 -8.03 6.84 3.39
C LEU A 129 -9.43 6.26 3.64
N VAL A 130 -9.56 5.23 4.48
CA VAL A 130 -10.87 4.59 4.81
C VAL A 130 -11.81 5.53 5.57
N ASN A 131 -11.26 6.51 6.27
CA ASN A 131 -12.00 7.53 7.00
C ASN A 131 -11.72 8.93 6.46
N ASP A 132 -11.47 9.03 5.14
CA ASP A 132 -11.27 10.33 4.50
C ASP A 132 -12.46 11.26 4.74
N GLU A 133 -12.19 12.54 4.96
CA GLU A 133 -13.21 13.59 5.12
C GLU A 133 -14.17 13.70 3.93
N ASN A 134 -13.71 13.31 2.74
CA ASN A 134 -14.50 13.35 1.53
C ASN A 134 -15.22 12.00 1.31
N PRO A 135 -16.57 11.99 1.22
CA PRO A 135 -17.34 10.76 1.06
C PRO A 135 -17.01 9.95 -0.21
N GLU A 136 -16.58 10.59 -1.30
CA GLU A 136 -16.24 9.87 -2.54
C GLU A 136 -14.94 9.08 -2.38
N VAL A 137 -13.93 9.66 -1.72
CA VAL A 137 -12.68 8.98 -1.40
C VAL A 137 -12.95 7.83 -0.44
N GLN A 138 -13.73 8.10 0.61
CA GLN A 138 -14.12 7.11 1.61
C GLN A 138 -14.82 5.90 0.96
N ARG A 139 -15.89 6.15 0.20
CA ARG A 139 -16.65 5.10 -0.50
C ARG A 139 -15.75 4.29 -1.42
N ARG A 140 -14.95 4.97 -2.25
CA ARG A 140 -14.08 4.30 -3.21
C ARG A 140 -13.04 3.42 -2.52
N CYS A 141 -12.44 3.91 -1.43
CA CYS A 141 -11.49 3.15 -0.64
C CYS A 141 -12.12 1.88 -0.06
N GLN A 142 -13.34 1.97 0.47
CA GLN A 142 -14.06 0.82 1.01
C GLN A 142 -14.36 -0.22 -0.07
N GLU A 143 -14.82 0.22 -1.25
CA GLU A 143 -15.06 -0.66 -2.41
C GLU A 143 -13.80 -1.40 -2.85
N VAL A 144 -12.65 -0.72 -2.89
CA VAL A 144 -11.38 -1.33 -3.26
C VAL A 144 -10.96 -2.39 -2.24
N LEU A 145 -11.02 -2.08 -0.94
CA LEU A 145 -10.66 -3.03 0.11
C LEU A 145 -11.59 -4.26 0.12
N GLN A 146 -12.89 -4.03 -0.05
CA GLN A 146 -13.86 -5.12 -0.13
C GLN A 146 -13.61 -6.00 -1.37
N GLY A 147 -13.44 -5.39 -2.54
CA GLY A 147 -13.14 -6.12 -3.78
C GLY A 147 -11.85 -6.94 -3.69
N MET A 148 -10.81 -6.40 -3.04
CA MET A 148 -9.55 -7.14 -2.80
C MET A 148 -9.73 -8.36 -1.88
N ALA A 149 -10.56 -8.23 -0.85
CA ALA A 149 -10.89 -9.33 0.05
C ALA A 149 -11.71 -10.42 -0.66
N GLU A 150 -12.73 -10.02 -1.44
CA GLU A 150 -13.60 -10.91 -2.19
C GLU A 150 -12.87 -11.66 -3.32
N GLN A 151 -11.94 -10.98 -3.99
CA GLN A 151 -11.09 -11.59 -5.03
C GLN A 151 -10.04 -12.56 -4.46
N GLY A 152 -9.89 -12.63 -3.13
CA GLY A 152 -8.92 -13.50 -2.48
C GLY A 152 -7.47 -13.18 -2.87
N MET A 153 -7.16 -11.91 -3.15
CA MET A 153 -5.84 -11.46 -3.62
C MET A 153 -4.70 -11.97 -2.71
N VAL A 154 -4.93 -11.96 -1.40
CA VAL A 154 -3.98 -12.46 -0.38
C VAL A 154 -4.06 -13.98 -0.25
N ALA A 155 -5.26 -14.55 -0.30
CA ALA A 155 -5.46 -15.99 -0.17
C ALA A 155 -4.71 -16.80 -1.26
N GLN A 156 -4.59 -16.21 -2.45
CA GLN A 156 -3.92 -16.79 -3.61
C GLN A 156 -2.42 -16.45 -3.70
N ASN A 157 -1.91 -15.54 -2.87
CA ASN A 157 -0.53 -15.10 -2.91
C ASN A 157 0.15 -15.25 -1.53
N ARG A 158 0.90 -16.35 -1.37
CA ARG A 158 1.61 -16.66 -0.12
C ARG A 158 2.53 -15.54 0.34
N ALA A 159 3.28 -14.91 -0.57
CA ALA A 159 4.19 -13.83 -0.19
C ALA A 159 3.43 -12.63 0.40
N LEU A 160 2.26 -12.30 -0.14
CA LEU A 160 1.39 -11.26 0.41
C LEU A 160 0.78 -11.66 1.75
N ALA A 161 0.38 -12.91 1.91
CA ALA A 161 -0.13 -13.44 3.18
C ALA A 161 0.96 -13.37 4.27
N ASP A 162 2.19 -13.75 3.96
CA ASP A 162 3.33 -13.69 4.88
C ASP A 162 3.63 -12.23 5.28
N ILE A 163 3.67 -11.30 4.31
CA ILE A 163 3.84 -9.86 4.56
C ILE A 163 2.73 -9.30 5.44
N LEU A 164 1.47 -9.64 5.16
CA LEU A 164 0.33 -9.19 5.97
C LEU A 164 0.36 -9.74 7.39
N SER A 165 0.77 -10.99 7.55
CA SER A 165 0.92 -11.64 8.86
C SER A 165 1.98 -10.94 9.70
N GLU A 166 3.12 -10.62 9.09
CA GLU A 166 4.22 -9.90 9.75
C GLU A 166 3.81 -8.46 10.11
N ASN A 167 3.13 -7.75 9.20
CA ASN A 167 2.60 -6.42 9.46
C ASN A 167 1.55 -6.43 10.58
N LEU A 168 0.68 -7.43 10.61
CA LEU A 168 -0.31 -7.63 11.68
C LEU A 168 0.38 -7.88 13.02
N HIS A 169 1.40 -8.74 13.06
CA HIS A 169 2.18 -9.02 14.26
C HIS A 169 2.86 -7.75 14.81
N SER A 170 3.54 -7.02 13.93
CA SER A 170 4.21 -5.76 14.25
C SER A 170 3.22 -4.73 14.78
N LEU A 171 2.06 -4.59 14.13
CA LEU A 171 1.00 -3.68 14.55
C LEU A 171 0.43 -4.08 15.91
N ALA A 172 0.08 -5.36 16.11
CA ALA A 172 -0.43 -5.86 17.39
C ALA A 172 0.56 -5.62 18.54
N THR A 173 1.87 -5.72 18.27
CA THR A 173 2.91 -5.44 19.27
C THR A 173 2.99 -3.96 19.63
N ALA A 174 2.83 -3.07 18.65
CA ALA A 174 2.87 -1.62 18.87
C ALA A 174 1.52 -1.04 19.33
N LEU A 175 0.42 -1.77 19.14
CA LEU A 175 -0.96 -1.28 19.27
C LEU A 175 -1.26 -0.65 20.64
N PRO A 176 -0.95 -1.26 21.80
CA PRO A 176 -1.26 -0.68 23.10
C PRO A 176 -0.59 0.69 23.29
N ARG A 177 0.69 0.79 22.89
CA ARG A 177 1.44 2.05 22.93
C ARG A 177 0.82 3.08 21.99
N LEU A 178 0.49 2.70 20.76
CA LEU A 178 -0.09 3.62 19.77
C LEU A 178 -1.43 4.18 20.24
N ILE A 179 -2.30 3.33 20.80
CA ILE A 179 -3.60 3.77 21.32
C ILE A 179 -3.46 4.76 22.49
N ASN A 180 -2.45 4.59 23.35
CA ASN A 180 -2.24 5.50 24.49
C ASN A 180 -1.50 6.80 24.13
N THR A 181 -0.86 6.87 22.96
CA THR A 181 0.01 8.02 22.59
C THR A 181 -0.53 8.86 21.43
N GLN A 182 -1.42 8.30 20.61
CA GLN A 182 -1.98 9.00 19.46
C GLN A 182 -3.20 9.84 19.84
N ASP A 183 -3.48 10.85 19.03
CA ASP A 183 -4.77 11.54 19.03
C ASP A 183 -5.88 10.61 18.52
N ASP A 184 -7.15 10.99 18.70
CA ASP A 184 -8.27 10.12 18.32
C ASP A 184 -8.28 9.78 16.82
N THR A 185 -7.85 10.70 15.96
CA THR A 185 -7.67 10.45 14.52
C THR A 185 -6.62 9.37 14.26
N GLY A 186 -5.47 9.45 14.95
CA GLY A 186 -4.42 8.45 14.88
C GLY A 186 -4.86 7.09 15.42
N LYS A 187 -5.60 7.05 16.53
CA LYS A 187 -6.18 5.81 17.10
C LYS A 187 -7.12 5.14 16.11
N VAL A 188 -8.06 5.88 15.52
CA VAL A 188 -9.01 5.36 14.51
C VAL A 188 -8.27 4.85 13.28
N SER A 189 -7.24 5.56 12.83
CA SER A 189 -6.40 5.13 11.69
C SER A 189 -5.65 3.83 11.98
N THR A 190 -5.08 3.69 13.18
CA THR A 190 -4.39 2.49 13.64
C THR A 190 -5.33 1.29 13.75
N LEU A 191 -6.53 1.48 14.31
CA LEU A 191 -7.56 0.44 14.39
C LEU A 191 -8.12 0.06 13.01
N SER A 192 -8.28 1.03 12.12
CA SER A 192 -8.69 0.78 10.73
C SER A 192 -7.64 -0.05 9.99
N LEU A 193 -6.35 0.22 10.21
CA LEU A 193 -5.24 -0.57 9.65
C LEU A 193 -5.27 -2.01 10.15
N LEU A 194 -5.47 -2.20 11.45
CA LEU A 194 -5.64 -3.53 12.05
C LEU A 194 -6.80 -4.27 11.39
N LEU A 195 -7.98 -3.64 11.31
CA LEU A 195 -9.16 -4.22 10.67
C LEU A 195 -8.92 -4.55 9.19
N GLY A 196 -8.23 -3.68 8.47
CA GLY A 196 -7.86 -3.88 7.07
C GLY A 196 -7.00 -5.12 6.86
N TYR A 197 -5.98 -5.33 7.71
CA TYR A 197 -5.16 -6.54 7.67
C TYR A 197 -5.97 -7.81 7.94
N LEU A 198 -6.83 -7.78 8.95
CA LEU A 198 -7.69 -8.92 9.30
C LEU A 198 -8.64 -9.28 8.14
N LYS A 199 -9.30 -8.28 7.53
CA LYS A 199 -10.21 -8.48 6.39
C LYS A 199 -9.49 -9.05 5.18
N LEU A 200 -8.31 -8.54 4.87
CA LEU A 200 -7.53 -8.98 3.70
C LEU A 200 -6.91 -10.37 3.88
N LEU A 201 -6.49 -10.74 5.10
CA LEU A 201 -6.06 -12.11 5.40
C LEU A 201 -7.20 -13.11 5.22
N GLY A 202 -8.45 -12.71 5.51
CA GLY A 202 -9.63 -13.56 5.34
C GLY A 202 -9.44 -14.93 6.00
N PRO A 203 -9.73 -16.06 5.32
CA PRO A 203 -9.54 -17.41 5.88
C PRO A 203 -8.09 -17.75 6.27
N LYS A 204 -7.09 -17.06 5.70
CA LYS A 204 -5.68 -17.29 6.04
C LYS A 204 -5.33 -16.79 7.44
N ILE A 205 -6.19 -16.00 8.07
CA ILE A 205 -6.01 -15.60 9.47
C ILE A 205 -5.88 -16.81 10.40
N ASN A 206 -6.55 -17.92 10.09
CA ASN A 206 -6.45 -19.15 10.88
C ASN A 206 -5.02 -19.68 10.93
N PHE A 207 -4.27 -19.56 9.84
CA PHE A 207 -2.86 -19.95 9.83
C PHE A 207 -2.01 -19.04 10.73
N VAL A 208 -2.30 -17.74 10.73
CA VAL A 208 -1.63 -16.76 11.57
C VAL A 208 -1.95 -16.98 13.06
N LEU A 209 -3.23 -17.20 13.38
CA LEU A 209 -3.70 -17.38 14.75
C LEU A 209 -3.43 -18.77 15.32
N ASN A 210 -3.16 -19.78 14.49
CA ASN A 210 -2.65 -21.08 14.96
C ASN A 210 -1.25 -20.97 15.59
N SER A 211 -0.54 -19.87 15.34
CA SER A 211 0.67 -19.55 16.09
C SER A 211 0.32 -18.98 17.46
N MET A 212 0.66 -19.71 18.52
CA MET A 212 0.41 -19.32 19.91
C MET A 212 0.96 -17.91 20.22
N SER A 213 2.13 -17.56 19.71
CA SER A 213 2.75 -16.24 19.93
C SER A 213 1.97 -15.12 19.26
N HIS A 214 1.46 -15.33 18.04
CA HIS A 214 0.66 -14.34 17.32
C HIS A 214 -0.72 -14.15 17.98
N LEU A 215 -1.39 -15.25 18.32
CA LEU A 215 -2.69 -15.21 18.98
C LEU A 215 -2.59 -14.54 20.36
N GLN A 216 -1.65 -14.95 21.20
CA GLN A 216 -1.45 -14.33 22.51
C GLN A 216 -1.15 -12.84 22.40
N ARG A 217 -0.31 -12.43 21.44
CA ARG A 217 0.03 -11.02 21.24
C ARG A 217 -1.19 -10.20 20.82
N LEU A 218 -1.94 -10.68 19.84
CA LEU A 218 -3.15 -10.00 19.36
C LEU A 218 -4.20 -9.91 20.46
N SER A 219 -4.50 -11.02 21.15
CA SER A 219 -5.48 -11.04 22.25
C SER A 219 -5.09 -10.12 23.39
N LYS A 220 -3.81 -10.12 23.79
CA LYS A 220 -3.31 -9.20 24.83
C LYS A 220 -3.41 -7.74 24.39
N ALA A 221 -3.05 -7.44 23.15
CA ALA A 221 -3.14 -6.09 22.62
C ALA A 221 -4.59 -5.60 22.60
N LEU A 222 -5.54 -6.44 22.16
CA LEU A 222 -6.96 -6.10 22.17
C LEU A 222 -7.51 -5.92 23.60
N MET A 223 -7.13 -6.77 24.56
CA MET A 223 -7.51 -6.56 25.98
C MET A 223 -6.99 -5.23 26.50
N GLN A 224 -5.73 -4.89 26.23
CA GLN A 224 -5.13 -3.63 26.69
C GLN A 224 -5.76 -2.39 26.03
N VAL A 225 -6.30 -2.51 24.82
CA VAL A 225 -7.05 -1.42 24.16
C VAL A 225 -8.48 -1.31 24.70
N LEU A 226 -9.09 -2.41 25.12
CA LEU A 226 -10.42 -2.46 25.71
C LEU A 226 -10.44 -2.10 27.20
N GLU A 227 -9.32 -2.27 27.91
CA GLU A 227 -9.06 -1.65 29.21
C GLU A 227 -9.04 -0.12 28.99
N LEU A 228 -10.25 0.46 28.99
CA LEU A 228 -10.49 1.89 28.87
C LEU A 228 -9.56 2.67 29.81
N ASP A 229 -9.05 3.79 29.30
CA ASP A 229 -8.24 4.73 30.06
C ASP A 229 -9.09 5.36 31.18
N VAL A 230 -9.06 4.74 32.37
CA VAL A 230 -9.76 5.25 33.56
C VAL A 230 -9.02 6.43 34.20
N THR A 231 -7.88 6.85 33.63
CA THR A 231 -6.99 7.82 34.30
C THR A 231 -7.46 9.27 34.16
N ASP A 232 -8.27 9.60 33.15
CA ASP A 232 -8.85 10.94 32.96
C ASP A 232 -10.24 11.12 33.58
N VAL A 233 -10.75 10.13 34.33
CA VAL A 233 -11.86 10.36 35.26
C VAL A 233 -11.29 11.06 36.50
N LYS A 234 -10.77 12.28 36.33
CA LYS A 234 -10.78 13.25 37.42
C LYS A 234 -12.25 13.57 37.65
N ILE A 235 -12.81 12.87 38.62
CA ILE A 235 -14.07 13.17 39.27
C ILE A 235 -14.10 14.69 39.47
N VAL A 236 -14.95 15.37 38.70
CA VAL A 236 -15.36 16.73 39.00
C VAL A 236 -16.26 16.59 40.22
N GLU A 237 -15.65 16.57 41.40
CA GLU A 237 -16.35 16.90 42.63
C GLU A 237 -16.65 18.41 42.58
N GLU A 238 -17.79 18.76 41.97
CA GLU A 238 -18.50 19.96 42.38
C GLU A 238 -18.99 19.75 43.82
N ARG A 239 -18.28 20.34 44.78
CA ARG A 239 -18.82 21.21 45.85
C ARG A 239 -17.79 21.55 46.91
#